data_AF-A0A835FN87-F1
#
_entry.id   AF-A0A835FN87-F1
#
_cell.length_a   1.000
_cell.length_b   1.000
_cell.length_c   1.000
_cell.angle_alpha   90.00
_cell.angle_beta   90.00
_cell.angle_gamma   90.00
#
_symmetry.space_group_name_H-M   'P 1'
#
loop_
_entity.id
_entity.type
_entity.pdbx_description
1 polymer ?
#
loop_
_entity_poly.entity_id
_entity_poly.type
_entity_poly.pdbx_seq_one_letter_code
_entity_poly.pdbx_strand_id
1 'polypeptide(L)'
;MFDLVLNLIAAKIPPMRFTDKKPEPYHSAYPRTTLQIFSLKVADIRGLQWPLHVFGKVAVRDTVDHKRNMIFDRTRENCQILTSEVPYLKLTGPTRAVVLLDPATFDVDLKVKGTTESEDKHLSFLAVPFMSSTPLNSMPLRRYYTSKLSTMEFALGVVVYSVEASIIVQVTRGSWPSGFRAQISAHTSSIIGPEAILLDSGDDKVPVAGDGTITLSRSVASVEILGKLKISVKAWQGSEIVAHNTKRFRSKKAGRSVGTLDVGFCSMDVTVAWSLVSSY
;
A
#
# COMPACT_ATOMS: atom_id res chain seq x y z
N MET A 1 5.60 -37.52 -4.13
CA MET A 1 6.89 -36.81 -4.05
C MET A 1 6.58 -35.33 -3.86
N PHE A 2 5.99 -35.05 -2.70
CA PHE A 2 6.52 -34.15 -1.66
C PHE A 2 6.52 -32.69 -2.10
N ASP A 3 5.57 -31.96 -1.50
CA ASP A 3 5.59 -30.53 -1.25
C ASP A 3 6.99 -29.92 -1.34
N LEU A 4 7.37 -29.45 -2.52
CA LEU A 4 8.27 -28.31 -2.60
C LEU A 4 7.42 -27.09 -2.23
N VAL A 5 7.19 -26.98 -0.92
CA VAL A 5 6.79 -25.75 -0.25
C VAL A 5 7.58 -24.64 -0.91
N LEU A 6 6.86 -23.74 -1.60
CA LEU A 6 7.34 -22.42 -1.91
C LEU A 6 8.00 -21.89 -0.64
N ASN A 7 9.33 -21.94 -0.56
CA ASN A 7 10.08 -21.26 0.48
C ASN A 7 9.78 -19.76 0.29
N LEU A 8 8.69 -19.32 0.93
CA LEU A 8 8.09 -18.00 0.88
C LEU A 8 8.94 -17.08 1.74
N ILE A 9 10.14 -16.72 1.26
CA ILE A 9 10.95 -15.76 1.98
C ILE A 9 10.35 -14.37 1.69
N ALA A 10 9.66 -13.83 2.69
CA ALA A 10 9.21 -12.44 2.68
C ALA A 10 10.41 -11.48 2.55
N ALA A 11 10.16 -10.28 2.03
CA ALA A 11 11.17 -9.22 1.98
C ALA A 11 11.82 -9.07 3.37
N LYS A 12 13.16 -9.17 3.41
CA LYS A 12 13.91 -9.10 4.68
C LYS A 12 14.34 -7.67 5.01
N ILE A 13 14.30 -6.79 4.02
CA ILE A 13 14.71 -5.40 4.18
C ILE A 13 13.52 -4.61 4.74
N PRO A 14 13.63 -4.08 5.97
CA PRO A 14 12.59 -3.24 6.54
C PRO A 14 12.57 -1.86 5.86
N PRO A 15 11.49 -1.09 6.02
CA PRO A 15 11.47 0.31 5.63
C PRO A 15 12.43 1.15 6.51
N MET A 16 12.59 2.43 6.20
CA MET A 16 13.36 3.42 6.98
C MET A 16 14.87 3.13 7.09
N ARG A 17 15.41 2.26 6.22
CA ARG A 17 16.79 1.74 6.33
C ARG A 17 17.85 2.83 6.47
N PHE A 18 17.70 3.94 5.74
CA PHE A 18 18.64 5.05 5.73
C PHE A 18 18.04 6.32 6.32
N THR A 19 17.01 6.20 7.16
CA THR A 19 16.43 7.34 7.87
C THR A 19 17.41 7.92 8.89
N ASP A 20 18.01 7.08 9.72
CA ASP A 20 18.89 7.50 10.82
C ASP A 20 20.37 7.25 10.55
N LYS A 21 20.67 6.25 9.71
CA LYS A 21 22.03 5.87 9.36
C LYS A 21 22.31 6.24 7.91
N LYS A 22 23.44 6.91 7.69
CA LYS A 22 23.89 7.18 6.31
C LYS A 22 24.27 5.85 5.65
N PRO A 23 24.05 5.71 4.34
CA PRO A 23 24.58 4.58 3.59
C PRO A 23 26.11 4.54 3.71
N GLU A 24 26.69 3.35 3.84
CA GLU A 24 28.13 3.19 3.69
C GLU A 24 28.58 3.59 2.28
N PRO A 25 29.82 4.08 2.09
CA PRO A 25 30.29 4.60 0.80
C PRO A 25 30.13 3.64 -0.39
N TYR A 26 30.15 2.33 -0.13
CA TYR A 26 30.02 1.28 -1.15
C TYR A 26 28.57 0.86 -1.43
N HIS A 27 27.59 1.35 -0.66
CA HIS A 27 26.18 1.05 -0.91
C HIS A 27 25.57 2.02 -1.92
N SER A 28 24.92 1.46 -2.94
CA SER A 28 24.25 2.20 -4.02
C SER A 28 22.89 2.80 -3.60
N ALA A 29 22.86 3.47 -2.43
CA ALA A 29 21.67 4.13 -1.92
C ALA A 29 21.58 5.56 -2.48
N TYR A 30 20.65 5.77 -3.40
CA TYR A 30 20.36 7.06 -4.00
C TYR A 30 18.89 7.13 -4.44
N PRO A 31 18.35 8.32 -4.78
CA PRO A 31 16.99 8.40 -5.28
C PRO A 31 16.80 7.51 -6.53
N ARG A 32 15.83 6.60 -6.49
CA ARG A 32 15.54 5.64 -7.56
C ARG A 32 14.16 5.85 -8.14
N THR A 33 13.93 5.35 -9.35
CA THR A 33 12.56 5.14 -9.83
C THR A 33 11.91 4.05 -8.99
N THR A 34 10.72 4.31 -8.46
CA THR A 34 9.96 3.34 -7.66
C THR A 34 8.55 3.15 -8.20
N LEU A 35 7.94 2.03 -7.84
CA LEU A 35 6.56 1.70 -8.14
C LEU A 35 5.68 1.94 -6.90
N GLN A 36 4.81 2.93 -6.97
CA GLN A 36 3.73 3.12 -6.01
C GLN A 36 2.54 2.24 -6.41
N ILE A 37 2.01 1.46 -5.48
CA ILE A 37 0.77 0.70 -5.66
C ILE A 37 -0.34 1.46 -4.95
N PHE A 38 -1.32 1.98 -5.69
CA PHE A 38 -2.44 2.73 -5.11
C PHE A 38 -3.57 1.80 -4.69
N SER A 39 -4.04 0.97 -5.61
CA SER A 39 -5.13 0.02 -5.36
C SER A 39 -5.06 -1.18 -6.30
N LEU A 40 -5.55 -2.32 -5.83
CA LEU A 40 -5.82 -3.50 -6.63
C LEU A 40 -7.31 -3.82 -6.55
N LYS A 41 -7.97 -4.00 -7.69
CA LYS A 41 -9.39 -4.36 -7.73
C LYS A 41 -9.67 -5.49 -8.70
N VAL A 42 -10.73 -6.25 -8.41
CA VAL A 42 -11.31 -7.22 -9.34
C VAL A 42 -12.21 -6.44 -10.30
N ALA A 43 -11.73 -6.18 -11.51
CA ALA A 43 -12.44 -5.37 -12.50
C ALA A 43 -13.55 -6.14 -13.23
N ASP A 44 -13.37 -7.44 -13.41
CA ASP A 44 -14.33 -8.32 -14.06
C ASP A 44 -14.22 -9.75 -13.52
N ILE A 45 -15.33 -10.51 -13.57
CA ILE A 45 -15.44 -11.89 -13.08
C ILE A 45 -16.13 -12.78 -14.12
N ARG A 46 -15.73 -14.05 -14.19
CA ARG A 46 -16.29 -15.04 -15.13
C ARG A 46 -16.73 -16.30 -14.38
N GLY A 47 -17.99 -16.70 -14.55
CA GLY A 47 -18.53 -17.90 -13.92
C GLY A 47 -18.61 -17.84 -12.39
N LEU A 48 -18.62 -16.63 -11.83
CA LEU A 48 -18.78 -16.34 -10.40
C LEU A 48 -19.90 -15.32 -10.22
N GLN A 49 -20.43 -15.22 -9.00
CA GLN A 49 -21.44 -14.23 -8.63
C GLN A 49 -20.93 -13.44 -7.43
N TRP A 50 -21.22 -12.14 -7.42
CA TRP A 50 -20.99 -11.29 -6.26
C TRP A 50 -21.99 -11.62 -5.14
N PRO A 51 -21.62 -11.47 -3.85
CA PRO A 51 -20.31 -11.07 -3.34
C PRO A 51 -19.27 -12.21 -3.37
N LEU A 52 -17.99 -11.85 -3.48
CA LEU A 52 -16.87 -12.81 -3.45
C LEU A 52 -16.19 -12.84 -2.09
N HIS A 53 -15.99 -14.03 -1.54
CA HIS A 53 -15.20 -14.24 -0.33
C HIS A 53 -13.75 -14.56 -0.72
N VAL A 54 -12.92 -13.52 -0.85
CA VAL A 54 -11.57 -13.60 -1.45
C VAL A 54 -10.49 -13.77 -0.39
N PHE A 55 -9.60 -14.73 -0.61
CA PHE A 55 -8.40 -14.94 0.21
C PHE A 55 -7.20 -15.28 -0.67
N GLY A 56 -6.01 -15.35 -0.06
CA GLY A 56 -4.74 -15.62 -0.75
C GLY A 56 -3.78 -14.44 -0.66
N LYS A 57 -2.87 -14.35 -1.62
CA LYS A 57 -1.69 -13.48 -1.57
C LYS A 57 -1.53 -12.66 -2.84
N VAL A 58 -1.13 -11.41 -2.67
CA VAL A 58 -0.53 -10.59 -3.72
C VAL A 58 0.78 -10.03 -3.19
N ALA A 59 1.84 -10.17 -3.97
CA ALA A 59 3.14 -9.63 -3.63
C ALA A 59 3.84 -9.07 -4.87
N VAL A 60 4.86 -8.26 -4.62
CA VAL A 60 5.76 -7.76 -5.66
C VAL A 60 7.20 -8.11 -5.30
N ARG A 61 7.95 -8.59 -6.28
CA ARG A 61 9.38 -8.86 -6.20
C ARG A 61 10.13 -7.79 -6.98
N ASP A 62 11.14 -7.19 -6.38
CA ASP A 62 12.02 -6.22 -7.04
C ASP A 62 13.49 -6.61 -6.87
N THR A 63 14.39 -5.78 -7.37
CA THR A 63 15.84 -6.04 -7.37
C THR A 63 16.51 -5.83 -6.01
N VAL A 64 15.77 -5.38 -5.00
CA VAL A 64 16.38 -5.00 -3.71
C VAL A 64 16.78 -6.23 -2.90
N ASP A 65 15.93 -7.27 -2.91
CA ASP A 65 16.26 -8.58 -2.32
C ASP A 65 15.64 -9.77 -3.06
N HIS A 66 15.01 -9.54 -4.22
CA HIS A 66 14.27 -10.52 -5.03
C HIS A 66 13.18 -11.30 -4.28
N LYS A 67 12.85 -10.85 -3.07
CA LYS A 67 11.87 -11.48 -2.19
C LYS A 67 10.54 -10.80 -2.34
N ARG A 68 9.52 -11.48 -1.83
CA ARG A 68 8.15 -11.04 -1.96
C ARG A 68 7.86 -9.94 -0.93
N ASN A 69 7.71 -8.72 -1.41
CA ASN A 69 7.16 -7.60 -0.67
C ASN A 69 5.64 -7.72 -0.70
N MET A 70 5.04 -8.13 0.43
CA MET A 70 3.61 -8.45 0.51
C MET A 70 2.75 -7.19 0.29
N ILE A 71 1.71 -7.32 -0.53
CA ILE A 71 0.74 -6.25 -0.84
C ILE A 71 -0.63 -6.59 -0.24
N PHE A 72 -1.01 -7.87 -0.29
CA PHE A 72 -2.22 -8.43 0.29
C PHE A 72 -1.92 -9.85 0.77
N ASP A 73 -2.34 -10.19 1.98
CA ASP A 73 -2.23 -11.55 2.53
C ASP A 73 -3.43 -11.80 3.45
N ARG A 74 -4.28 -12.76 3.07
CA ARG A 74 -5.46 -13.17 3.84
C ARG A 74 -5.56 -14.68 3.80
N THR A 75 -5.77 -15.30 4.97
CA THR A 75 -6.07 -16.73 5.07
C THR A 75 -7.52 -17.01 4.65
N ARG A 76 -7.86 -18.28 4.46
CA ARG A 76 -9.22 -18.70 4.10
C ARG A 76 -10.24 -18.40 5.21
N GLU A 77 -9.81 -18.45 6.46
CA GLU A 77 -10.62 -18.18 7.65
C GLU A 77 -10.90 -16.68 7.78
N ASN A 78 -9.93 -15.85 7.37
CA ASN A 78 -10.00 -14.39 7.37
C ASN A 78 -10.14 -13.83 5.94
N CYS A 79 -11.03 -14.41 5.13
CA CYS A 79 -11.26 -13.91 3.77
C CYS A 79 -11.88 -12.51 3.78
N GLN A 80 -11.57 -11.70 2.76
CA GLN A 80 -12.22 -10.41 2.53
C GLN A 80 -13.45 -10.59 1.63
N ILE A 81 -14.57 -9.98 2.01
CA ILE A 81 -15.75 -9.89 1.15
C ILE A 81 -15.58 -8.72 0.18
N LEU A 82 -15.75 -9.00 -1.12
CA LEU A 82 -15.77 -8.01 -2.19
C LEU A 82 -17.16 -7.99 -2.82
N THR A 83 -17.66 -6.80 -3.17
CA THR A 83 -18.92 -6.63 -3.91
C THR A 83 -18.66 -5.93 -5.24
N SER A 84 -19.67 -5.87 -6.11
CA SER A 84 -19.62 -5.11 -7.36
C SER A 84 -19.35 -3.61 -7.14
N GLU A 85 -19.85 -3.07 -6.03
CA GLU A 85 -19.71 -1.66 -5.65
C GLU A 85 -18.36 -1.39 -4.98
N VAL A 86 -17.81 -2.37 -4.27
CA VAL A 86 -16.53 -2.27 -3.56
C VAL A 86 -15.60 -3.44 -3.92
N PRO A 87 -15.09 -3.51 -5.17
CA PRO A 87 -14.30 -4.65 -5.66
C PRO A 87 -12.80 -4.57 -5.30
N TYR A 88 -12.44 -3.78 -4.28
CA TYR A 88 -11.05 -3.42 -3.96
C TYR A 88 -10.47 -4.29 -2.85
N LEU A 89 -9.25 -4.81 -3.04
CA LEU A 89 -8.50 -5.50 -2.00
C LEU A 89 -8.05 -4.51 -0.92
N LYS A 90 -8.23 -4.86 0.36
CA LYS A 90 -7.68 -4.12 1.51
C LYS A 90 -6.18 -4.40 1.61
N LEU A 91 -5.38 -3.53 0.98
CA LEU A 91 -3.94 -3.69 0.89
C LEU A 91 -3.27 -3.47 2.25
N THR A 92 -2.30 -4.32 2.59
CA THR A 92 -1.49 -4.24 3.81
C THR A 92 -0.05 -3.83 3.55
N GLY A 93 0.31 -3.64 2.28
CA GLY A 93 1.65 -3.22 1.89
C GLY A 93 1.69 -2.31 0.66
N PRO A 94 2.89 -2.09 0.12
CA PRO A 94 4.13 -2.81 0.46
C PRO A 94 4.72 -2.45 1.83
N THR A 95 5.60 -3.30 2.36
CA THR A 95 6.37 -3.08 3.61
C THR A 95 7.49 -2.07 3.42
N ARG A 96 7.98 -1.90 2.19
CA ARG A 96 9.01 -0.94 1.77
C ARG A 96 8.76 -0.47 0.33
N ALA A 97 9.38 0.61 -0.10
CA ALA A 97 9.28 1.07 -1.48
C ALA A 97 9.75 -0.01 -2.47
N VAL A 98 9.05 -0.10 -3.59
CA VAL A 98 9.33 -1.07 -4.67
C VAL A 98 10.25 -0.40 -5.69
N VAL A 99 11.45 -0.92 -5.90
CA VAL A 99 12.43 -0.32 -6.82
C VAL A 99 12.23 -0.81 -8.24
N LEU A 100 12.26 0.10 -9.21
CA LEU A 100 12.17 -0.20 -10.65
C LEU A 100 13.53 0.00 -11.32
N LEU A 101 14.55 -0.75 -10.88
CA LEU A 101 15.84 -0.80 -11.58
C LEU A 101 15.79 -1.83 -12.72
N ASP A 102 15.31 -3.04 -12.40
CA ASP A 102 14.90 -4.07 -13.35
C ASP A 102 13.39 -4.31 -13.22
N PRO A 103 12.78 -5.14 -14.09
CA PRO A 103 11.35 -5.44 -14.00
C PRO A 103 10.95 -5.98 -12.62
N ALA A 104 10.04 -5.28 -11.95
CA ALA A 104 9.41 -5.81 -10.75
C ALA A 104 8.42 -6.90 -11.17
N THR A 105 8.32 -8.02 -10.45
CA THR A 105 7.37 -9.10 -10.77
C THR A 105 6.22 -9.11 -9.77
N PHE A 106 4.98 -9.01 -10.26
CA PHE A 106 3.80 -9.24 -9.43
C PHE A 106 3.49 -10.74 -9.35
N ASP A 107 3.44 -11.26 -8.14
CA ASP A 107 2.96 -12.61 -7.84
C ASP A 107 1.55 -12.49 -7.25
N VAL A 108 0.56 -13.12 -7.89
CA VAL A 108 -0.85 -13.13 -7.48
C VAL A 108 -1.31 -14.58 -7.36
N ASP A 109 -1.80 -14.94 -6.19
CA ASP A 109 -2.53 -16.19 -5.93
C ASP A 109 -3.75 -15.87 -5.07
N LEU A 110 -4.87 -15.58 -5.73
CA LEU A 110 -6.14 -15.25 -5.12
C LEU A 110 -7.15 -16.35 -5.39
N LYS A 111 -7.93 -16.67 -4.37
CA LYS A 111 -8.98 -17.69 -4.39
C LYS A 111 -10.29 -17.12 -3.88
N VAL A 112 -11.39 -17.68 -4.36
CA VAL A 112 -12.74 -17.47 -3.81
C VAL A 112 -13.06 -18.70 -2.97
N LYS A 113 -13.49 -18.45 -1.73
CA LYS A 113 -13.86 -19.46 -0.74
C LYS A 113 -15.14 -20.18 -1.18
N GLY A 114 -15.06 -21.50 -1.30
CA GLY A 114 -16.22 -22.39 -1.42
C GLY A 114 -16.75 -22.83 -0.05
N THR A 115 -17.77 -23.70 -0.04
CA THR A 115 -18.30 -24.25 1.22
C THR A 115 -17.22 -25.07 1.92
N THR A 116 -16.50 -25.87 1.14
CA THR A 116 -15.35 -26.67 1.57
C THR A 116 -14.07 -26.23 0.84
N GLU A 117 -12.90 -26.64 1.33
CA GLU A 117 -11.62 -26.31 0.69
C GLU A 117 -11.51 -26.87 -0.73
N SER A 118 -12.10 -28.05 -0.99
CA SER A 118 -12.13 -28.66 -2.33
C SER A 118 -12.99 -27.87 -3.32
N GLU A 119 -13.90 -27.02 -2.84
CA GLU A 119 -14.73 -26.15 -3.66
C GLU A 119 -14.11 -24.76 -3.89
N ASP A 120 -12.97 -24.46 -3.26
CA ASP A 120 -12.28 -23.18 -3.47
C ASP A 120 -11.82 -23.05 -4.93
N LYS A 121 -12.06 -21.89 -5.52
CA LYS A 121 -11.71 -21.62 -6.92
C LYS A 121 -10.63 -20.57 -7.01
N HIS A 122 -9.65 -20.76 -7.89
CA HIS A 122 -8.70 -19.70 -8.19
C HIS A 122 -9.41 -18.52 -8.88
N LEU A 123 -9.43 -17.38 -8.20
CA LEU A 123 -9.91 -16.13 -8.75
C LEU A 123 -8.89 -15.56 -9.74
N SER A 124 -7.62 -15.49 -9.33
CA SER A 124 -6.51 -15.02 -10.15
C SER A 124 -5.24 -15.75 -9.73
N PHE A 125 -4.47 -16.27 -10.69
CA PHE A 125 -3.21 -16.96 -10.42
C PHE A 125 -2.20 -16.60 -11.52
N LEU A 126 -1.24 -15.73 -11.21
CA LEU A 126 -0.27 -15.23 -12.18
C LEU A 126 1.04 -14.77 -11.53
N ALA A 127 2.12 -14.84 -12.31
CA ALA A 127 3.39 -14.18 -12.03
C ALA A 127 3.77 -13.37 -13.27
N VAL A 128 3.70 -12.04 -13.19
CA VAL A 128 3.87 -11.16 -14.36
C VAL A 128 4.94 -10.09 -14.12
N PRO A 129 5.90 -9.91 -15.04
CA PRO A 129 6.82 -8.81 -14.96
C PRO A 129 6.07 -7.50 -15.26
N PHE A 130 6.25 -6.53 -14.40
CA PHE A 130 5.93 -5.14 -14.62
C PHE A 130 7.16 -4.46 -15.22
N MET A 131 7.02 -4.09 -16.49
CA MET A 131 7.98 -3.26 -17.20
C MET A 131 7.32 -1.94 -17.58
N SER A 132 8.03 -0.86 -17.31
CA SER A 132 7.69 0.46 -17.82
C SER A 132 8.99 1.10 -18.28
N SER A 133 8.97 1.76 -19.45
CA SER A 133 10.00 2.74 -19.73
C SER A 133 9.99 3.77 -18.59
N THR A 134 11.18 4.15 -18.12
CA THR A 134 11.27 5.18 -17.08
C THR A 134 10.84 6.50 -17.73
N PRO A 135 9.74 7.11 -17.26
CA PRO A 135 9.28 8.35 -17.85
C PRO A 135 10.13 9.54 -17.42
N LEU A 136 9.96 10.67 -18.09
CA LEU A 136 10.60 11.93 -17.69
C LEU A 136 10.02 12.47 -16.38
N ASN A 137 8.72 12.28 -16.17
CA ASN A 137 7.98 12.74 -15.00
C ASN A 137 7.22 11.57 -14.37
N SER A 138 7.02 11.63 -13.06
CA SER A 138 6.17 10.65 -12.37
C SER A 138 4.75 10.68 -12.94
N MET A 139 4.14 9.50 -13.07
CA MET A 139 2.80 9.41 -13.63
C MET A 139 1.99 8.27 -13.01
N PRO A 140 0.66 8.41 -12.94
CA PRO A 140 -0.21 7.28 -12.66
C PRO A 140 -0.34 6.40 -13.91
N LEU A 141 -0.60 5.12 -13.71
CA LEU A 141 -0.95 4.20 -14.79
C LEU A 141 -1.88 3.09 -14.29
N ARG A 142 -2.59 2.48 -15.23
CA ARG A 142 -3.41 1.29 -14.98
C ARG A 142 -2.88 0.11 -15.77
N ARG A 143 -2.91 -1.07 -15.16
CA ARG A 143 -2.66 -2.35 -15.84
C ARG A 143 -3.80 -3.31 -15.54
N TYR A 144 -4.15 -4.10 -16.53
CA TYR A 144 -5.20 -5.11 -16.41
C TYR A 144 -4.57 -6.47 -16.66
N TYR A 145 -4.80 -7.40 -15.75
CA TYR A 145 -4.29 -8.75 -15.85
C TYR A 145 -5.44 -9.74 -15.74
N THR A 146 -5.73 -10.39 -16.86
CA THR A 146 -6.73 -11.46 -16.93
C THR A 146 -6.09 -12.77 -16.57
N SER A 147 -6.62 -13.45 -15.55
CA SER A 147 -6.18 -14.81 -15.18
C SER A 147 -7.32 -15.54 -14.51
N LYS A 148 -7.45 -16.84 -14.81
CA LYS A 148 -8.48 -17.73 -14.26
C LYS A 148 -9.88 -17.09 -14.39
N LEU A 149 -10.57 -16.86 -13.27
CA LEU A 149 -11.95 -16.40 -13.22
C LEU A 149 -12.10 -14.87 -13.09
N SER A 150 -11.01 -14.10 -13.20
CA SER A 150 -11.08 -12.65 -13.07
C SER A 150 -10.19 -11.87 -14.03
N THR A 151 -10.47 -10.58 -14.11
CA THR A 151 -9.54 -9.56 -14.61
C THR A 151 -9.25 -8.62 -13.46
N MET A 152 -7.98 -8.50 -13.07
CA MET A 152 -7.55 -7.58 -12.02
C MET A 152 -7.08 -6.26 -12.63
N GLU A 153 -7.55 -5.13 -12.09
CA GLU A 153 -7.00 -3.81 -12.39
C GLU A 153 -6.03 -3.38 -11.29
N PHE A 154 -4.85 -2.97 -11.72
CA PHE A 154 -3.77 -2.46 -10.89
C PHE A 154 -3.65 -0.95 -11.15
N ALA A 155 -4.01 -0.13 -10.17
CA ALA A 155 -3.75 1.30 -10.21
C ALA A 155 -2.37 1.56 -9.57
N LEU A 156 -1.44 2.00 -10.39
CA LEU A 156 -0.02 2.12 -10.07
C LEU A 156 0.49 3.54 -10.35
N GLY A 157 1.66 3.86 -9.82
CA GLY A 157 2.38 5.10 -10.12
C GLY A 157 3.86 4.82 -10.29
N VAL A 158 4.46 5.30 -11.37
CA VAL A 158 5.92 5.32 -11.51
C VAL A 158 6.40 6.63 -10.94
N VAL A 159 7.19 6.59 -9.87
CA VAL A 159 7.72 7.78 -9.20
C VAL A 159 9.20 7.89 -9.49
N VAL A 160 9.59 8.89 -10.28
CA VAL A 160 10.98 9.06 -10.71
C VAL A 160 11.80 9.72 -9.61
N TYR A 161 13.09 9.37 -9.52
CA TYR A 161 14.04 10.02 -8.62
C TYR A 161 13.51 10.19 -7.18
N SER A 162 13.01 9.09 -6.63
CA SER A 162 12.17 9.06 -5.44
C SER A 162 12.89 8.55 -4.19
N VAL A 163 12.30 8.87 -3.05
CA VAL A 163 12.61 8.35 -1.71
C VAL A 163 11.42 7.62 -1.13
N GLU A 164 11.69 6.73 -0.19
CA GLU A 164 10.67 6.09 0.63
C GLU A 164 10.22 7.04 1.75
N ALA A 165 8.91 7.14 1.94
CA ALA A 165 8.26 7.79 3.05
C ALA A 165 7.52 6.75 3.89
N SER A 166 7.99 6.53 5.12
CA SER A 166 7.31 5.69 6.11
C SER A 166 6.54 6.57 7.08
N ILE A 167 5.26 6.28 7.25
CA ILE A 167 4.27 7.17 7.86
C ILE A 167 3.76 6.56 9.15
N ILE A 168 3.85 7.34 10.23
CA ILE A 168 3.30 7.01 11.54
C ILE A 168 2.31 8.12 11.89
N VAL A 169 1.16 7.75 12.42
CA VAL A 169 0.13 8.69 12.88
C VAL A 169 -0.20 8.37 14.33
N GLN A 170 -0.17 9.37 15.19
CA GLN A 170 -0.41 9.22 16.62
C GLN A 170 -1.44 10.24 17.08
N VAL A 171 -2.47 9.79 17.78
CA VAL A 171 -3.43 10.69 18.45
C VAL A 171 -2.72 11.35 19.62
N THR A 172 -2.72 12.69 19.64
CA THR A 172 -2.07 13.48 20.70
C THR A 172 -3.07 14.20 21.59
N ARG A 173 -4.27 14.51 21.07
CA ARG A 173 -5.37 15.12 21.84
C ARG A 173 -6.72 14.68 21.30
N GLY A 174 -7.71 14.63 22.19
CA GLY A 174 -9.07 14.21 21.86
C GLY A 174 -9.15 12.72 21.55
N SER A 175 -10.22 12.32 20.87
CA SER A 175 -10.48 10.92 20.53
C SER A 175 -11.31 10.84 19.27
N TRP A 176 -11.15 9.77 18.50
CA TRP A 176 -12.00 9.53 17.35
C TRP A 176 -13.41 9.07 17.79
N PRO A 177 -14.50 9.81 17.46
CA PRO A 177 -15.85 9.47 17.89
C PRO A 177 -16.35 8.15 17.30
N SER A 178 -17.20 7.45 18.07
CA SER A 178 -17.91 6.27 17.57
C SER A 178 -18.88 6.64 16.45
N GLY A 179 -19.00 5.79 15.44
CA GLY A 179 -19.90 6.01 14.29
C GLY A 179 -19.31 6.88 13.18
N PHE A 180 -18.10 7.41 13.35
CA PHE A 180 -17.36 8.08 12.27
C PHE A 180 -16.32 7.14 11.65
N ARG A 181 -16.46 6.89 10.34
CA ARG A 181 -15.45 6.19 9.56
C ARG A 181 -14.23 7.09 9.37
N ALA A 182 -13.04 6.58 9.67
CA ALA A 182 -11.78 7.25 9.43
C ALA A 182 -11.16 6.80 8.12
N GLN A 183 -10.72 7.76 7.31
CA GLN A 183 -9.88 7.50 6.15
C GLN A 183 -8.61 8.35 6.22
N ILE A 184 -7.46 7.70 6.17
CA ILE A 184 -6.14 8.34 6.11
C ILE A 184 -5.50 7.97 4.79
N SER A 185 -5.06 8.95 4.01
CA SER A 185 -4.45 8.74 2.70
C SER A 185 -3.14 9.50 2.54
N ALA A 186 -2.26 8.93 1.71
CA ALA A 186 -1.02 9.52 1.26
C ALA A 186 -1.10 9.83 -0.24
N HIS A 187 -0.61 11.00 -0.63
CA HIS A 187 -0.63 11.44 -2.02
C HIS A 187 0.66 12.19 -2.36
N THR A 188 1.37 11.69 -3.36
CA THR A 188 2.56 12.34 -3.93
C THR A 188 2.10 13.45 -4.87
N SER A 189 2.43 14.71 -4.53
CA SER A 189 1.74 15.89 -5.07
C SER A 189 1.83 16.07 -6.59
N SER A 190 2.83 15.50 -7.24
CA SER A 190 3.06 15.53 -8.68
C SER A 190 2.19 14.53 -9.45
N ILE A 191 1.71 13.47 -8.82
CA ILE A 191 0.91 12.43 -9.44
C ILE A 191 -0.54 12.83 -9.31
N ILE A 192 -1.17 13.24 -10.41
CA ILE A 192 -2.58 13.61 -10.42
C ILE A 192 -3.42 12.33 -10.37
N GLY A 193 -4.38 12.26 -9.44
CA GLY A 193 -5.41 11.22 -9.42
C GLY A 193 -5.38 10.37 -8.14
N PRO A 194 -4.90 9.12 -8.20
CA PRO A 194 -5.11 8.16 -7.11
C PRO A 194 -4.30 8.51 -5.86
N GLU A 195 -4.94 8.35 -4.69
CA GLU A 195 -4.28 8.42 -3.39
C GLU A 195 -4.00 6.99 -2.87
N ALA A 196 -2.91 6.82 -2.13
CA ALA A 196 -2.65 5.59 -1.39
C ALA A 196 -3.42 5.64 -0.08
N ILE A 197 -4.51 4.87 0.03
CA ILE A 197 -5.23 4.71 1.30
C ILE A 197 -4.33 3.96 2.29
N LEU A 198 -4.01 4.59 3.42
CA LEU A 198 -3.18 4.03 4.50
C LEU A 198 -4.04 3.35 5.56
N LEU A 199 -5.19 3.94 5.85
CA LEU A 199 -6.22 3.41 6.72
C LEU A 199 -7.58 3.75 6.15
N ASP A 200 -8.48 2.78 6.22
CA ASP A 200 -9.90 2.98 6.06
C ASP A 200 -10.61 2.09 7.08
N SER A 201 -11.19 2.70 8.11
CA SER A 201 -11.81 1.95 9.21
C SER A 201 -13.10 1.26 8.78
N GLY A 202 -13.72 1.67 7.67
CA GLY A 202 -15.10 1.26 7.36
C GLY A 202 -16.01 1.51 8.56
N ASP A 203 -16.80 0.50 8.92
CA ASP A 203 -17.71 0.52 10.07
C ASP A 203 -17.03 0.11 11.39
N ASP A 204 -15.75 -0.29 11.33
CA ASP A 204 -14.97 -0.66 12.51
C ASP A 204 -14.51 0.58 13.29
N LYS A 205 -14.21 0.38 14.57
CA LYS A 205 -13.54 1.40 15.38
C LYS A 205 -12.14 1.70 14.84
N VAL A 206 -11.71 2.95 14.93
CA VAL A 206 -10.34 3.33 14.59
C VAL A 206 -9.35 2.61 15.51
N PRO A 207 -8.37 1.87 14.96
CA PRO A 207 -7.47 1.05 15.75
C PRO A 207 -6.36 1.91 16.38
N VAL A 208 -6.62 2.44 17.58
CA VAL A 208 -5.66 3.25 18.36
C VAL A 208 -5.02 2.38 19.45
N ALA A 209 -3.69 2.29 19.44
CA ALA A 209 -2.91 1.60 20.46
C ALA A 209 -2.80 2.41 21.76
N GLY A 210 -2.31 1.78 22.84
CA GLY A 210 -2.23 2.42 24.17
C GLY A 210 -1.32 3.65 24.26
N ASP A 211 -0.37 3.78 23.34
CA ASP A 211 0.50 4.95 23.19
C ASP A 211 -0.10 6.05 22.29
N GLY A 212 -1.33 5.85 21.78
CA GLY A 212 -2.02 6.73 20.86
C GLY A 212 -1.72 6.45 19.38
N THR A 213 -0.84 5.49 19.04
CA THR A 213 -0.50 5.20 17.65
C THR A 213 -1.69 4.59 16.92
N ILE A 214 -2.05 5.16 15.78
CA ILE A 214 -3.07 4.60 14.90
C ILE A 214 -2.43 3.48 14.06
N THR A 215 -3.00 2.28 14.14
CA THR A 215 -2.55 1.14 13.34
C THR A 215 -3.03 1.31 11.89
N LEU A 216 -2.12 1.72 11.02
CA LEU A 216 -2.39 1.82 9.58
C LEU A 216 -2.39 0.43 8.93
N SER A 217 -3.24 0.22 7.92
CA SER A 217 -3.19 -0.99 7.09
C SER A 217 -1.86 -1.08 6.34
N ARG A 218 -1.33 0.06 5.89
CA ARG A 218 0.00 0.21 5.30
C ARG A 218 0.54 1.61 5.56
N SER A 219 1.86 1.77 5.55
CA SER A 219 2.53 3.00 5.97
C SER A 219 3.56 3.56 5.00
N VAL A 220 3.75 2.93 3.83
CA VAL A 220 4.82 3.30 2.89
C VAL A 220 4.28 3.97 1.63
N ALA A 221 4.91 5.09 1.26
CA ALA A 221 4.69 5.78 0.00
C ALA A 221 6.02 6.18 -0.68
N SER A 222 5.98 6.33 -1.99
CA SER A 222 7.09 6.82 -2.82
C SER A 222 6.90 8.28 -3.20
N VAL A 223 7.94 9.10 -3.01
CA VAL A 223 7.86 10.57 -3.21
C VAL A 223 9.10 11.05 -3.93
N GLU A 224 8.99 11.91 -4.95
CA GLU A 224 10.19 12.48 -5.58
C GLU A 224 11.02 13.25 -4.56
N ILE A 225 12.35 13.22 -4.69
CA ILE A 225 13.26 13.84 -3.72
C ILE A 225 13.12 15.37 -3.59
N LEU A 226 12.59 16.04 -4.62
CA LEU A 226 12.25 17.47 -4.58
C LEU A 226 10.74 17.72 -4.46
N GLY A 227 9.96 16.63 -4.39
CA GLY A 227 8.51 16.63 -4.31
C GLY A 227 7.97 16.89 -2.91
N LYS A 228 6.66 16.65 -2.78
CA LYS A 228 5.94 16.80 -1.52
C LYS A 228 4.96 15.65 -1.35
N LEU A 229 4.93 15.10 -0.13
CA LEU A 229 3.92 14.17 0.32
C LEU A 229 2.77 14.94 0.97
N LYS A 230 1.55 14.69 0.54
CA LYS A 230 0.33 15.17 1.17
C LYS A 230 -0.27 14.01 1.96
N ILE A 231 -0.51 14.22 3.25
CA ILE A 231 -1.26 13.31 4.11
C ILE A 231 -2.61 13.95 4.39
N SER A 232 -3.68 13.24 4.09
CA SER A 232 -5.06 13.70 4.30
C SER A 232 -5.76 12.80 5.30
N VAL A 233 -6.54 13.38 6.20
CA VAL A 233 -7.42 12.66 7.11
C VAL A 233 -8.85 13.14 6.86
N LYS A 234 -9.78 12.20 6.73
CA LYS A 234 -11.20 12.43 6.54
C LYS A 234 -12.00 11.64 7.57
N ALA A 235 -12.99 12.29 8.16
CA ALA A 235 -14.01 11.66 8.98
C ALA A 235 -15.34 11.67 8.22
N TRP A 236 -15.96 10.50 8.14
CA TRP A 236 -17.20 10.31 7.41
C TRP A 236 -18.34 9.96 8.38
N GLN A 237 -19.52 10.53 8.13
CA GLN A 237 -20.78 10.12 8.74
C GLN A 237 -21.72 9.69 7.61
N GLY A 238 -21.99 8.39 7.51
CA GLY A 238 -22.64 7.83 6.32
C GLY A 238 -21.78 8.10 5.07
N SER A 239 -22.36 8.75 4.07
CA SER A 239 -21.68 9.12 2.82
C SER A 239 -21.04 10.51 2.83
N GLU A 240 -21.21 11.28 3.90
CA GLU A 240 -20.75 12.67 3.96
C GLU A 240 -19.44 12.81 4.74
N ILE A 241 -18.54 13.67 4.23
CA ILE A 241 -17.32 14.05 4.94
C ILE A 241 -17.67 15.18 5.91
N VAL A 242 -17.67 14.88 7.20
CA VAL A 242 -18.01 15.84 8.26
C VAL A 242 -16.79 16.59 8.81
N ALA A 243 -15.59 16.02 8.66
CA ALA A 243 -14.34 16.70 8.98
C ALA A 243 -13.21 16.25 8.07
N HIS A 244 -12.32 17.18 7.71
CA HIS A 244 -11.19 16.90 6.85
C HIS A 244 -10.04 17.87 7.13
N ASN A 245 -8.82 17.35 7.15
CA ASN A 245 -7.62 18.17 7.18
C ASN A 245 -6.51 17.51 6.34
N THR A 246 -5.54 18.32 5.92
CA THR A 246 -4.42 17.92 5.08
C THR A 246 -3.13 18.57 5.59
N LYS A 247 -2.05 17.79 5.61
CA LYS A 247 -0.69 18.27 5.86
C LYS A 247 0.23 17.92 4.71
N ARG A 248 1.11 18.85 4.33
CA ARG A 248 2.13 18.64 3.30
C ARG A 248 3.52 18.59 3.92
N PHE A 249 4.32 17.63 3.47
CA PHE A 249 5.70 17.44 3.89
C PHE A 249 6.60 17.50 2.66
N ARG A 250 7.66 18.31 2.72
CA ARG A 250 8.72 18.28 1.71
C ARG A 250 9.57 17.04 1.94
N SER A 251 9.84 16.28 0.88
CA SER A 251 10.70 15.11 0.97
C SER A 251 12.13 15.47 1.36
N LYS A 252 12.81 14.50 1.97
CA LYS A 252 14.23 14.58 2.37
C LYS A 252 14.92 13.30 1.94
N LYS A 253 16.25 13.32 1.83
CA LYS A 253 17.03 12.08 1.59
C LYS A 253 17.02 11.14 2.81
N ALA A 254 16.96 11.71 4.01
CA ALA A 254 17.00 11.00 5.27
C ALA A 254 16.35 11.84 6.39
N GLY A 255 16.19 11.24 7.56
CA GLY A 255 15.64 11.85 8.76
C GLY A 255 14.11 11.90 8.80
N ARG A 256 13.57 12.58 9.81
CA ARG A 256 12.13 12.67 10.05
C ARG A 256 11.57 14.05 9.78
N SER A 257 10.28 14.11 9.51
CA SER A 257 9.48 15.34 9.48
C SER A 257 8.21 15.09 10.27
N VAL A 258 7.83 16.06 11.10
CA VAL A 258 6.65 15.97 11.97
C VAL A 258 5.69 17.08 11.60
N GLY A 259 4.40 16.79 11.67
CA GLY A 259 3.36 17.79 11.45
C GLY A 259 2.03 17.32 11.99
N THR A 260 1.26 18.26 12.52
CA THR A 260 -0.02 17.98 13.14
C THR A 260 -1.17 18.11 12.14
N LEU A 261 -2.16 17.24 12.28
CA LEU A 261 -3.48 17.27 11.65
C LEU A 261 -4.53 17.40 12.73
N ASP A 262 -5.48 18.31 12.55
CA ASP A 262 -6.57 18.53 13.50
C ASP A 262 -7.91 18.51 12.76
N VAL A 263 -8.83 17.64 13.19
CA VAL A 263 -10.17 17.51 12.61
C VAL A 263 -11.27 17.98 13.59
N GLY A 264 -10.91 18.86 14.53
CA GLY A 264 -11.81 19.48 15.50
C GLY A 264 -11.99 18.66 16.78
N PHE A 265 -12.29 17.36 16.64
CA PHE A 265 -12.50 16.45 17.78
C PHE A 265 -11.27 15.58 18.11
N CYS A 266 -10.29 15.52 17.22
CA CYS A 266 -9.09 14.70 17.35
C CYS A 266 -7.91 15.42 16.68
N SER A 267 -6.83 15.61 17.44
CA SER A 267 -5.55 16.11 16.94
C SER A 267 -4.57 14.93 16.86
N MET A 268 -3.88 14.84 15.74
CA MET A 268 -2.95 13.75 15.44
C MET A 268 -1.62 14.31 14.96
N ASP A 269 -0.52 13.80 15.50
CA ASP A 269 0.80 14.04 14.94
C ASP A 269 1.11 12.99 13.86
N VAL A 270 1.57 13.48 12.73
CA VAL A 270 2.06 12.67 11.62
C VAL A 270 3.57 12.78 11.57
N THR A 271 4.23 11.63 11.70
CA THR A 271 5.68 11.51 11.51
C THR A 271 5.95 10.82 10.18
N VAL A 272 6.74 11.47 9.32
CA VAL A 272 7.24 10.91 8.07
C VAL A 272 8.73 10.67 8.22
N ALA A 273 9.13 9.39 8.23
CA ALA A 273 10.50 8.96 8.15
C ALA A 273 10.91 8.80 6.68
N TRP A 274 11.88 9.60 6.27
CA TRP A 274 12.40 9.61 4.91
C TRP A 274 13.60 8.67 4.81
N SER A 275 13.66 7.87 3.75
CA SER A 275 14.80 6.99 3.49
C SER A 275 15.12 6.92 2.02
N LEU A 276 16.40 6.91 1.69
CA LEU A 276 16.87 6.44 0.38
C LEU A 276 16.47 4.97 0.18
N VAL A 277 16.45 4.55 -1.06
CA VAL A 277 16.24 3.15 -1.43
C VAL A 277 17.55 2.61 -2.02
N SER A 278 17.94 1.39 -1.64
CA SER A 278 19.17 0.75 -2.11
C SER A 278 18.81 -0.53 -2.84
N SER A 279 19.47 -0.77 -3.97
CA SER A 279 19.58 -2.08 -4.61
C SER A 279 20.96 -2.67 -4.30
N TYR A 280 21.04 -3.99 -4.15
CA TYR A 280 22.28 -4.72 -3.91
C TYR A 280 22.76 -5.39 -5.18
#